data_AF-A0A4Y3PD94-F1
#
_entry.id   AF-A0A4Y3PD94-F1
#
_cell.length_a   1.000
_cell.length_b   1.000
_cell.length_c   1.000
_cell.angle_alpha   90.00
_cell.angle_beta   90.00
_cell.angle_gamma   90.00
#
_symmetry.space_group_name_H-M   'P 1'
#
loop_
_entity.id
_entity.type
_entity.pdbx_description
1 polymer ?
#
loop_
_entity_poly.entity_id
_entity_poly.type
_entity_poly.pdbx_seq_one_letter_code
_entity_poly.pdbx_strand_id
1 'polypeptide(L)'
;MAKAISNIERYVPTPEEEKQQAIQQVLDAVGENHQALITLLDIVKELQEIGVLDIVQGALKNRHDIGVIAVSQLNKPGMHRIMKNGMNALQFMGKLEPAKLQNILNAVDHGIERLTDTKSDKPMGLMGMGRAMMEPNVTLALGSMINFLRGMGEGMQQAEKQVH
;
A
#
# COMPACT_ATOMS: atom_id res chain seq x y z
N MET A 1 45.06 -39.46 55.29
CA MET A 1 45.39 -39.54 53.84
C MET A 1 44.16 -40.09 53.13
N ALA A 2 43.54 -39.34 52.21
CA ALA A 2 42.36 -39.81 51.47
C ALA A 2 42.80 -40.54 50.20
N LYS A 3 42.22 -41.72 49.93
CA LYS A 3 42.50 -42.51 48.72
C LYS A 3 41.85 -41.82 47.50
N ALA A 4 42.59 -41.71 46.40
CA ALA A 4 42.11 -41.12 45.15
C ALA A 4 41.02 -42.00 44.51
N ILE A 5 39.91 -41.37 44.14
CA ILE A 5 38.80 -42.00 43.42
C ILE A 5 39.32 -42.33 42.02
N SER A 6 39.50 -43.62 41.73
CA SER A 6 40.23 -44.09 40.53
C SER A 6 39.33 -44.50 39.36
N ASN A 7 38.02 -44.33 39.47
CA ASN A 7 37.10 -44.74 38.41
C ASN A 7 35.95 -43.74 38.30
N ILE A 8 35.97 -42.92 37.26
CA ILE A 8 34.81 -42.13 36.84
C ILE A 8 34.14 -42.96 35.75
N GLU A 9 33.10 -43.72 36.12
CA GLU A 9 32.25 -44.38 35.13
C GLU A 9 31.50 -43.31 34.34
N ARG A 10 31.91 -43.12 33.09
CA ARG A 10 31.29 -42.16 32.19
C ARG A 10 29.96 -42.76 31.74
N TYR A 11 28.86 -42.26 32.28
CA TYR A 11 27.53 -42.63 31.84
C TYR A 11 27.36 -42.22 30.37
N VAL A 12 27.26 -43.20 29.49
CA VAL A 12 26.91 -43.02 28.08
C VAL A 12 25.45 -43.45 27.97
N PRO A 13 24.50 -42.50 27.82
CA PRO A 13 23.10 -42.84 27.73
C PRO A 13 22.85 -43.77 26.55
N THR A 14 22.00 -44.76 26.76
CA THR A 14 21.62 -45.69 25.70
C THR A 14 20.72 -44.98 24.67
N PRO A 15 20.65 -45.46 23.41
CA PRO A 15 19.81 -44.84 22.38
C PRO A 15 18.33 -44.72 22.76
N GLU A 16 17.84 -45.60 23.63
CA GLU A 16 16.47 -45.53 24.15
C GLU A 16 16.32 -44.43 25.21
N GLU A 17 17.30 -44.25 26.09
CA GLU A 17 17.31 -43.16 27.08
C GLU A 17 17.48 -41.79 26.41
N GLU A 18 18.31 -41.67 25.37
CA GLU A 18 18.43 -40.44 24.58
C GLU A 18 17.11 -40.09 23.87
N LYS A 19 16.43 -41.09 23.31
CA LYS A 19 15.13 -40.89 22.66
C LYS A 19 14.06 -40.47 23.67
N GLN A 20 14.04 -41.08 24.87
CA GLN A 20 13.13 -40.70 25.93
C GLN A 20 13.39 -39.27 26.43
N GLN A 21 14.65 -38.88 26.62
CA GLN A 21 15.01 -37.52 26.99
C GLN A 21 14.63 -36.51 25.90
N ALA A 22 14.84 -36.82 24.62
CA ALA A 22 14.44 -35.96 23.52
C ALA A 22 12.92 -35.76 23.46
N ILE A 23 12.13 -36.83 23.66
CA ILE A 23 10.67 -36.73 23.73
C ILE A 23 10.24 -35.88 24.93
N GLN A 24 10.87 -36.08 26.09
CA GLN A 24 10.58 -35.31 27.30
C GLN A 24 10.87 -33.82 27.12
N GLN A 25 12.03 -33.47 26.52
CA GLN A 25 12.38 -32.09 26.22
C GLN A 25 11.40 -31.42 25.26
N VAL A 26 10.92 -32.16 24.24
CA VAL A 26 9.89 -31.65 23.33
C VAL A 26 8.57 -31.43 24.07
N LEU A 27 8.17 -32.36 24.96
CA LEU A 27 6.95 -32.23 25.76
C LEU A 27 7.03 -31.04 26.73
N ASP A 28 8.17 -30.85 27.39
CA ASP A 28 8.39 -29.72 28.31
C ASP A 28 8.36 -28.39 27.54
N ALA A 29 9.04 -28.31 26.40
CA ALA A 29 9.02 -27.11 25.54
C ALA A 29 7.61 -26.81 25.00
N VAL A 30 6.83 -27.83 24.65
CA VAL A 30 5.42 -27.67 24.22
C VAL A 30 4.54 -27.23 25.39
N GLY A 31 4.77 -27.77 26.59
CA GLY A 31 4.05 -27.37 27.79
C GLY A 31 4.31 -25.92 28.19
N GLU A 32 5.57 -25.49 28.19
CA GLU A 32 5.98 -24.12 28.50
C GLU A 32 5.47 -23.10 27.47
N ASN A 33 5.42 -23.50 26.19
CA ASN A 33 5.00 -22.62 25.08
C ASN A 33 3.55 -22.87 24.64
N HIS A 34 2.76 -23.60 25.42
CA HIS A 34 1.40 -24.02 25.07
C HIS A 34 0.53 -22.85 24.60
N GLN A 35 0.59 -21.70 25.27
CA GLN A 35 -0.20 -20.53 24.89
C GLN A 35 0.21 -19.97 23.52
N ALA A 36 1.51 -19.89 23.22
CA ALA A 36 2.00 -19.42 21.94
C ALA A 36 1.64 -20.38 20.80
N LEU A 37 1.65 -21.70 21.08
CA LEU A 37 1.23 -22.72 20.13
C LEU A 37 -0.28 -22.65 19.82
N ILE A 38 -1.12 -22.41 20.84
CA ILE A 38 -2.55 -22.17 20.62
C ILE A 38 -2.77 -20.94 19.76
N THR A 39 -2.14 -19.81 20.10
CA THR A 39 -2.26 -18.57 19.32
C THR A 39 -1.82 -18.77 17.86
N LEU A 40 -0.74 -19.54 17.64
CA LEU A 40 -0.27 -19.85 16.29
C LEU A 40 -1.28 -20.73 15.54
N LEU A 41 -1.89 -21.71 16.21
CA LEU A 41 -2.96 -22.52 15.64
C LEU A 41 -4.20 -21.69 15.29
N ASP A 42 -4.58 -20.74 16.15
CA ASP A 42 -5.68 -19.82 15.90
C ASP A 42 -5.40 -18.93 14.68
N ILE A 43 -4.19 -18.36 14.58
CA ILE A 43 -3.76 -17.59 13.39
C ILE A 43 -3.82 -18.47 12.14
N VAL A 44 -3.28 -19.69 12.19
CA VAL A 44 -3.32 -20.63 11.05
C VAL A 44 -4.77 -20.94 10.67
N LYS A 45 -5.66 -21.12 11.65
CA LYS A 45 -7.08 -21.35 11.41
C LYS A 45 -7.76 -20.15 10.78
N GLU A 46 -7.54 -18.94 11.29
CA GLU A 46 -8.07 -17.71 10.70
C GLU A 46 -7.59 -17.55 9.26
N LEU A 47 -6.30 -17.75 9.00
CA LEU A 47 -5.70 -17.72 7.66
C LEU A 47 -6.28 -18.79 6.73
N GLN A 48 -6.71 -19.94 7.27
CA GLN A 48 -7.41 -20.97 6.51
C GLN A 48 -8.85 -20.55 6.18
N GLU A 49 -9.59 -19.99 7.14
CA GLU A 49 -10.98 -19.54 6.95
C GLU A 49 -11.10 -18.44 5.90
N ILE A 50 -10.14 -17.52 5.84
CA ILE A 50 -10.11 -16.47 4.81
C ILE A 50 -9.47 -16.94 3.48
N GLY A 51 -9.14 -18.24 3.35
CA GLY A 51 -8.62 -18.85 2.12
C GLY A 51 -7.17 -18.48 1.78
N VAL A 52 -6.44 -17.81 2.68
CA VAL A 52 -5.04 -17.44 2.45
C VAL A 52 -4.14 -18.66 2.36
N LEU A 53 -4.36 -19.68 3.20
CA LEU A 53 -3.59 -20.92 3.11
C LEU A 53 -3.81 -21.66 1.80
N ASP A 54 -5.03 -21.63 1.25
CA ASP A 54 -5.34 -22.26 -0.04
C ASP A 54 -4.68 -21.53 -1.21
N ILE A 55 -4.62 -20.19 -1.15
CA ILE A 55 -3.89 -19.37 -2.12
C ILE A 55 -2.40 -19.69 -2.06
N VAL A 56 -1.81 -19.72 -0.86
CA VAL A 56 -0.39 -20.05 -0.66
C VAL A 56 -0.09 -21.47 -1.13
N GLN A 57 -0.96 -22.44 -0.81
CA GLN A 57 -0.82 -23.82 -1.25
C GLN A 57 -0.96 -23.96 -2.78
N GLY A 58 -1.92 -23.26 -3.39
CA GLY A 58 -2.12 -23.21 -4.83
C GLY A 58 -0.91 -22.58 -5.56
N ALA A 59 -0.36 -21.50 -5.01
CA ALA A 59 0.85 -20.86 -5.52
C ALA A 59 2.08 -21.79 -5.42
N LEU A 60 2.24 -22.52 -4.32
CA LEU A 60 3.33 -23.48 -4.12
C LEU A 60 3.22 -24.72 -5.02
N LYS A 61 2.00 -25.23 -5.23
CA LYS A 61 1.71 -26.35 -6.14
C LYS A 61 1.96 -25.95 -7.59
N ASN A 62 1.56 -24.74 -7.98
CA ASN A 62 1.72 -24.19 -9.33
C ASN A 62 2.98 -23.31 -9.48
N ARG A 63 4.00 -23.54 -8.65
CA ARG A 63 5.22 -22.71 -8.58
C ARG A 63 5.94 -22.53 -9.92
N HIS A 64 5.90 -23.54 -10.79
CA HIS A 64 6.54 -23.50 -12.12
C HIS A 64 5.74 -22.64 -13.11
N ASP A 65 4.42 -22.68 -13.06
CA ASP A 65 3.55 -21.99 -14.02
C ASP A 65 3.29 -20.53 -13.63
N ILE A 66 3.14 -20.23 -12.34
CA ILE A 66 2.84 -18.86 -11.88
C ILE A 66 4.13 -18.04 -11.68
N GLY A 67 5.17 -18.64 -11.10
CA GLY A 67 6.40 -17.92 -10.78
C GLY A 67 7.18 -17.45 -12.00
N VAL A 68 7.33 -18.31 -13.01
CA VAL A 68 8.10 -17.99 -14.23
C VAL A 68 7.33 -17.02 -15.12
N ILE A 69 6.00 -17.16 -15.23
CA ILE A 69 5.18 -16.28 -16.06
C ILE A 69 5.01 -14.91 -15.40
N ALA A 70 4.72 -14.83 -14.11
CA ALA A 70 4.57 -13.55 -13.41
C ALA A 70 5.89 -12.76 -13.39
N VAL A 71 7.01 -13.39 -13.05
CA VAL A 71 8.32 -12.71 -13.00
C VAL A 71 8.78 -12.32 -14.40
N SER A 72 8.62 -13.16 -15.42
CA SER A 72 8.99 -12.79 -16.80
C SER A 72 8.10 -11.69 -17.39
N GLN A 73 6.81 -11.63 -17.04
CA GLN A 73 5.90 -10.56 -17.42
C GLN A 73 6.23 -9.23 -16.71
N LEU A 74 6.62 -9.30 -15.42
CA LEU A 74 7.07 -8.14 -14.66
C LEU A 74 8.43 -7.63 -15.14
N ASN A 75 9.29 -8.52 -15.63
CA ASN A 75 10.60 -8.14 -16.16
C ASN A 75 10.52 -7.53 -17.58
N LYS A 76 9.33 -7.46 -18.19
CA LYS A 76 9.14 -6.78 -19.46
C LYS A 76 9.41 -5.27 -19.30
N PRO A 77 10.02 -4.60 -20.30
CA PRO A 77 10.26 -3.16 -20.27
C PRO A 77 8.98 -2.34 -20.05
N GLY A 78 7.84 -2.84 -20.55
CA GLY A 78 6.53 -2.22 -20.35
C GLY A 78 6.10 -2.17 -18.90
N MET A 79 6.35 -3.23 -18.12
CA MET A 79 5.96 -3.27 -16.71
C MET A 79 6.83 -2.36 -15.84
N HIS A 80 8.13 -2.25 -16.14
CA HIS A 80 9.01 -1.29 -15.49
C HIS A 80 8.52 0.15 -15.67
N ARG A 81 8.04 0.51 -16.87
CA ARG A 81 7.46 1.83 -17.14
C ARG A 81 6.17 2.05 -16.37
N ILE A 82 5.28 1.05 -16.33
CA ILE A 82 4.03 1.12 -15.56
C ILE A 82 4.33 1.29 -14.07
N MET A 83 5.23 0.49 -13.49
CA MET A 83 5.64 0.64 -12.10
C MET A 83 6.26 2.01 -11.82
N LYS A 84 7.18 2.47 -12.67
CA LYS A 84 7.81 3.79 -12.52
C LYS A 84 6.76 4.91 -12.58
N ASN A 85 5.86 4.87 -13.54
CA ASN A 85 4.79 5.87 -13.69
C ASN A 85 3.79 5.80 -12.53
N GLY A 86 3.43 4.61 -12.06
CA GLY A 86 2.58 4.40 -10.90
C GLY A 86 3.20 4.94 -9.61
N MET A 87 4.49 4.67 -9.39
CA MET A 87 5.25 5.22 -8.26
C MET A 87 5.30 6.75 -8.33
N ASN A 88 5.54 7.32 -9.51
CA ASN A 88 5.53 8.76 -9.72
C ASN A 88 4.14 9.37 -9.44
N ALA A 89 3.07 8.70 -9.84
CA ALA A 89 1.70 9.13 -9.55
C ALA A 89 1.39 9.10 -8.04
N LEU A 90 1.83 8.04 -7.33
CA LEU A 90 1.74 7.95 -5.88
C LEU A 90 2.52 9.07 -5.17
N GLN A 91 3.76 9.33 -5.61
CA GLN A 91 4.55 10.43 -5.07
C GLN A 91 3.91 11.78 -5.34
N PHE A 92 3.32 11.98 -6.52
CA PHE A 92 2.58 13.20 -6.84
C PHE A 92 1.38 13.37 -5.92
N MET A 93 0.55 12.32 -5.75
CA MET A 93 -0.57 12.35 -4.81
C MET A 93 -0.13 12.65 -3.38
N GLY A 94 0.99 12.07 -2.93
CA GLY A 94 1.54 12.34 -1.59
C GLY A 94 2.10 13.75 -1.39
N LYS A 95 2.45 14.47 -2.47
CA LYS A 95 2.90 15.87 -2.43
C LYS A 95 1.74 16.87 -2.38
N LEU A 96 0.51 16.44 -2.69
CA LEU A 96 -0.66 17.32 -2.64
C LEU A 96 -1.00 17.61 -1.17
N GLU A 97 -1.10 18.90 -0.84
CA GLU A 97 -1.53 19.30 0.49
C GLU A 97 -3.04 19.03 0.67
N PRO A 98 -3.46 18.17 1.63
CA PRO A 98 -4.85 17.73 1.75
C PRO A 98 -5.85 18.89 1.91
N ALA A 99 -5.48 19.93 2.67
CA ALA A 99 -6.33 21.10 2.89
C ALA A 99 -6.60 21.88 1.58
N LYS A 100 -5.56 22.06 0.75
CA LYS A 100 -5.71 22.73 -0.55
C LYS A 100 -6.56 21.92 -1.51
N LEU A 101 -6.35 20.60 -1.55
CA LEU A 101 -7.14 19.70 -2.37
C LEU A 101 -8.62 19.74 -1.97
N GLN A 102 -8.92 19.65 -0.67
CA GLN A 102 -10.29 19.72 -0.17
C GLN A 102 -10.98 21.04 -0.56
N ASN A 103 -10.28 22.16 -0.45
CA ASN A 103 -10.83 23.47 -0.83
C ASN A 103 -11.20 23.52 -2.32
N ILE A 104 -10.35 22.98 -3.20
CA ILE A 104 -10.62 22.93 -4.64
C ILE A 104 -11.82 22.01 -4.92
N LEU A 105 -11.85 20.82 -4.30
CA LEU A 105 -12.95 19.88 -4.48
C LEU A 105 -14.29 20.46 -4.02
N ASN A 106 -14.31 21.12 -2.86
CA ASN A 106 -15.50 21.81 -2.36
C ASN A 106 -15.96 22.92 -3.33
N ALA A 107 -15.03 23.70 -3.88
CA ALA A 107 -15.37 24.75 -4.84
C ALA A 107 -15.95 24.19 -6.15
N VAL A 108 -15.43 23.05 -6.62
CA VAL A 108 -15.98 22.33 -7.78
C VAL A 108 -17.39 21.81 -7.47
N ASP A 109 -17.59 21.20 -6.31
CA ASP A 109 -18.89 20.69 -5.86
C ASP A 109 -19.96 21.79 -5.81
N HIS A 110 -19.64 22.94 -5.20
CA HIS A 110 -20.53 24.12 -5.21
C HIS A 110 -20.85 24.61 -6.63
N GLY A 111 -19.89 24.51 -7.55
CA GLY A 111 -20.12 24.81 -8.97
C GLY A 111 -21.12 23.85 -9.61
N ILE A 112 -21.01 22.55 -9.32
CA ILE A 112 -21.92 21.50 -9.80
C ILE A 112 -23.33 21.70 -9.23
N GLU A 113 -23.46 22.01 -7.94
CA GLU A 113 -24.75 22.37 -7.34
C GLU A 113 -25.38 23.58 -8.04
N ARG A 114 -24.59 24.61 -8.35
CA ARG A 114 -25.10 25.80 -9.03
C ARG A 114 -25.53 25.53 -10.47
N LEU A 115 -24.90 24.57 -11.16
CA LEU A 115 -25.30 24.10 -12.50
C LEU A 115 -26.65 23.38 -12.48
N THR A 116 -26.94 22.67 -11.39
CA THR A 116 -28.20 21.91 -11.25
C THR A 116 -29.34 22.73 -10.65
N ASP A 117 -29.06 23.89 -10.03
CA ASP A 117 -30.07 24.83 -9.54
C ASP A 117 -30.69 25.67 -10.69
N THR A 118 -31.69 25.08 -11.35
CA THR A 118 -32.41 25.65 -12.52
C THR A 118 -33.44 26.74 -12.16
N LYS A 119 -33.20 27.56 -11.15
CA LYS A 119 -34.15 28.61 -10.70
C LYS A 119 -34.30 29.82 -11.64
N SER A 120 -33.53 29.90 -12.72
CA SER A 120 -33.61 31.01 -13.68
C SER A 120 -33.82 30.50 -15.10
N ASP A 121 -35.09 30.38 -15.48
CA ASP A 121 -35.56 29.86 -16.77
C ASP A 121 -35.40 30.84 -17.95
N LYS A 122 -34.75 32.01 -17.72
CA LYS A 122 -34.52 33.01 -18.77
C LYS A 122 -33.09 32.92 -19.31
N PRO A 123 -32.91 32.77 -20.63
CA PRO A 123 -31.59 32.78 -21.23
C PRO A 123 -30.89 34.11 -20.99
N MET A 124 -29.64 34.04 -20.54
CA MET A 124 -28.83 35.23 -20.26
C MET A 124 -28.44 35.91 -21.58
N GLY A 125 -28.85 37.17 -21.75
CA GLY A 125 -28.46 37.97 -22.92
C GLY A 125 -26.99 38.42 -22.89
N LEU A 126 -26.45 38.89 -24.02
CA LEU A 126 -25.04 39.30 -24.17
C LEU A 126 -24.59 40.34 -23.13
N MET A 127 -25.44 41.32 -22.80
CA MET A 127 -25.18 42.32 -21.75
C MET A 127 -25.15 41.71 -20.34
N GLY A 128 -25.90 40.63 -20.12
CA GLY A 128 -25.91 39.86 -18.88
C GLY A 128 -24.63 39.05 -18.72
N MET A 129 -24.16 38.42 -19.80
CA MET A 129 -22.88 37.68 -19.80
C MET A 129 -21.70 38.60 -19.48
N GLY A 130 -21.64 39.78 -20.11
CA GLY A 130 -20.58 40.76 -19.82
C GLY A 130 -20.58 41.21 -18.36
N ARG A 131 -21.76 41.41 -17.75
CA ARG A 131 -21.88 41.70 -16.32
C ARG A 131 -21.49 40.51 -15.44
N ALA A 132 -21.91 39.29 -15.80
CA ALA A 132 -21.58 38.07 -15.07
C ALA A 132 -20.06 37.83 -15.03
N MET A 133 -19.35 38.10 -16.14
CA MET A 133 -17.89 38.01 -16.16
C MET A 133 -17.19 39.01 -15.22
N MET A 134 -17.83 40.14 -14.91
CA MET A 134 -17.33 41.13 -13.95
C MET A 134 -17.79 40.86 -12.51
N GLU A 135 -18.59 39.82 -12.27
CA GLU A 135 -18.98 39.47 -10.90
C GLU A 135 -17.77 39.03 -10.08
N PRO A 136 -17.70 39.38 -8.78
CA PRO A 136 -16.55 39.08 -7.93
C PRO A 136 -16.18 37.58 -7.90
N ASN A 137 -17.18 36.70 -7.81
CA ASN A 137 -16.98 35.26 -7.73
C ASN A 137 -16.49 34.67 -9.05
N VAL A 138 -17.01 35.16 -10.19
CA VAL A 138 -16.58 34.74 -11.53
C VAL A 138 -15.16 35.21 -11.82
N THR A 139 -14.86 36.47 -11.49
CA THR A 139 -13.51 37.05 -11.65
C THR A 139 -12.49 36.32 -10.79
N LEU A 140 -12.83 35.94 -9.56
CA LEU A 140 -11.97 35.13 -8.68
C LEU A 140 -11.63 33.76 -9.29
N ALA A 141 -12.64 33.06 -9.82
CA ALA A 141 -12.45 31.75 -10.46
C ALA A 141 -11.58 31.87 -11.73
N LEU A 142 -11.88 32.83 -12.60
CA LEU A 142 -11.10 33.11 -13.81
C LEU A 142 -9.66 33.50 -13.48
N GLY A 143 -9.46 34.39 -12.50
CA GLY A 143 -8.14 34.77 -12.02
C GLY A 143 -7.35 33.59 -11.45
N SER A 144 -8.01 32.71 -10.70
CA SER A 144 -7.39 31.47 -10.18
C SER A 144 -6.96 30.54 -11.31
N MET A 145 -7.82 30.36 -12.32
CA MET A 145 -7.48 29.57 -13.51
C MET A 145 -6.30 30.15 -14.27
N ILE A 146 -6.26 31.47 -14.49
CA ILE A 146 -5.14 32.14 -15.17
C ILE A 146 -3.84 31.94 -14.38
N ASN A 147 -3.87 32.10 -13.06
CA ASN A 147 -2.69 31.87 -12.22
C ASN A 147 -2.23 30.41 -12.24
N PHE A 148 -3.16 29.45 -12.24
CA PHE A 148 -2.84 28.03 -12.41
C PHE A 148 -2.15 27.75 -13.75
N LEU A 149 -2.69 28.29 -14.85
CA LEU A 149 -2.09 28.17 -16.19
C LEU A 149 -0.69 28.79 -16.22
N ARG A 150 -0.49 29.94 -15.58
CA ARG A 150 0.82 30.60 -15.46
C ARG A 150 1.82 29.72 -14.70
N GLY A 151 1.43 29.17 -13.55
CA GLY A 151 2.28 28.27 -12.76
C GLY A 151 2.65 26.98 -13.51
N MET A 152 1.71 26.42 -14.28
CA MET A 152 2.01 25.29 -15.17
C MET A 152 3.06 25.66 -16.22
N GLY A 153 2.91 26.81 -16.88
CA GLY A 153 3.88 27.28 -17.88
C GLY A 153 5.28 27.49 -17.30
N GLU A 154 5.37 28.09 -16.11
CA GLU A 154 6.64 28.27 -15.39
C GLU A 154 7.29 26.91 -15.05
N GLY A 155 6.49 25.91 -14.66
CA GLY A 155 6.96 24.55 -14.41
C GLY A 155 7.49 23.84 -15.67
N MET A 156 6.81 24.02 -16.81
CA MET A 156 7.25 23.46 -18.10
C MET A 156 8.59 24.06 -18.54
N GLN A 157 8.76 25.38 -18.42
CA GLN A 157 10.03 26.05 -18.75
C GLN A 157 11.19 25.59 -17.86
N GLN A 158 10.92 25.32 -16.58
CA GLN A 158 11.94 24.78 -15.66
C GLN A 158 12.33 23.35 -16.01
N ALA A 159 11.39 22.52 -16.46
CA ALA A 159 11.67 21.17 -16.92
C ALA A 159 12.52 21.16 -18.20
N GLU A 160 12.23 22.05 -19.17
CA GLU A 160 13.02 22.18 -20.40
C GLU A 160 14.46 22.61 -20.11
N LYS A 161 14.68 23.52 -19.15
CA LYS A 161 16.02 23.97 -18.73
C LYS A 161 16.86 22.90 -18.02
N GLN A 162 16.25 21.83 -17.50
CA GLN A 162 16.95 20.72 -16.84
C GLN A 162 17.33 19.60 -17.82
N VAL A 163 16.79 19.64 -19.05
CA VAL A 163 17.03 18.64 -20.10
C VAL A 163 18.11 19.09 -21.09
N HIS A 164 18.47 20.38 -21.09
CA HIS A 164 19.59 20.98 -21.81
C HIS A 164 20.78 21.27 -20.89
#